data_AF-A0A956X2Y1-F1
#
_entry.id   AF-A0A956X2Y1-F1
#
_cell.length_a   1.000
_cell.length_b   1.000
_cell.length_c   1.000
_cell.angle_alpha   90.00
_cell.angle_beta   90.00
_cell.angle_gamma   90.00
#
_symmetry.space_group_name_H-M   'P 1'
#
loop_
_entity.id
_entity.type
_entity.pdbx_description
1 polymer ?
#
loop_
_entity_poly.entity_id
_entity_poly.type
_entity_poly.pdbx_seq_one_letter_code
_entity_poly.pdbx_strand_id
1 'polypeptide(L)'
;MNYSKTPTYNLKVILQEVDIKPDTLRAWERRYGLPKPKRTQGKHRLYSEHDIATIKWLLQRQQEGMSISRAVRLWHNLEETGQNPLEGMPIPLNILSTPASSAPAPHTHTFPIAGSTVADFRQAWINACLKYDEQAAENALTQAFALYPADMVCLELLQKGLAHIGELWYRNEATVQQEHFASALAMRRLNTLVTAAPLPNRPGKIIVACPADEHHIFAPLFLTLMLRHHGWETIYLGANVPRDYLENTIATAKPDLIVMTAQQLHTAASLYHVAEFLHQERIPLAFGGRIFSQTPALRSRIPGHFLGEKLDTAVHAIAHILSNRPQIAEPKTIAPEYQAAREHFRKRQAQIEAAVWQVLQQEDFPYEHLTNANLHLARDITAALTLGSVSFLGSEMAWTETLLLNYEMPPDLLRLYLTVYRNAARQILQSEGAPIVEWLDCITDQNDIPCD
;
A
#
# COMPACT_ATOMS: atom_id res chain seq x y z
N MET A 1 15.73 37.19 27.31
CA MET A 1 14.58 37.81 26.60
C MET A 1 13.31 37.19 27.14
N ASN A 2 12.38 37.97 27.72
CA ASN A 2 11.21 37.44 28.41
C ASN A 2 9.93 37.62 27.57
N TYR A 3 9.24 36.52 27.27
CA TYR A 3 7.93 36.53 26.61
C TYR A 3 6.89 37.25 27.49
N SER A 4 6.08 38.14 26.90
CA SER A 4 5.05 38.85 27.67
C SER A 4 4.00 37.87 28.21
N LYS A 5 3.67 38.01 29.50
CA LYS A 5 2.58 37.27 30.18
C LYS A 5 1.24 38.01 30.14
N THR A 6 1.16 39.11 29.39
CA THR A 6 -0.07 39.89 29.23
C THR A 6 -1.00 39.16 28.25
N PRO A 7 -2.25 38.84 28.64
CA PRO A 7 -3.17 38.05 27.82
C PRO A 7 -3.81 38.93 26.72
N THR A 8 -3.28 38.88 25.51
CA THR A 8 -3.70 39.78 24.41
C THR A 8 -4.34 39.03 23.24
N TYR A 9 -4.04 37.75 23.04
CA TYR A 9 -4.42 36.99 21.84
C TYR A 9 -5.64 36.10 22.06
N ASN A 10 -6.53 36.08 21.07
CA ASN A 10 -7.69 35.17 21.07
C ASN A 10 -7.31 33.82 20.43
N LEU A 11 -8.17 32.80 20.64
CA LEU A 11 -7.96 31.44 20.13
C LEU A 11 -7.77 31.39 18.60
N LYS A 12 -8.43 32.28 17.84
CA LYS A 12 -8.34 32.29 16.38
C LYS A 12 -6.95 32.67 15.88
N VAL A 13 -6.28 33.60 16.56
CA VAL A 13 -4.89 34.01 16.22
C VAL A 13 -3.91 32.86 16.45
N ILE A 14 -4.13 32.05 17.50
CA ILE A 14 -3.25 30.92 17.83
C ILE A 14 -3.38 29.79 16.81
N LEU A 15 -4.59 29.51 16.34
CA LEU A 15 -4.85 28.49 15.32
C LEU A 15 -4.27 28.84 13.95
N GLN A 16 -4.04 30.14 13.68
CA GLN A 16 -3.39 30.60 12.45
C GLN A 16 -1.87 30.50 12.53
N GLU A 17 -1.31 30.68 13.74
CA GLU A 17 0.13 30.63 14.01
C GLU A 17 0.66 29.23 14.31
N VAL A 18 -0.24 28.31 14.67
CA VAL A 18 0.09 27.00 15.21
C VAL A 18 -0.94 25.99 14.71
N ASP A 19 -0.51 25.02 13.90
CA ASP A 19 -1.38 23.98 13.32
C ASP A 19 -1.80 22.93 14.38
N ILE A 20 -2.68 23.33 15.29
CA ILE A 20 -3.23 22.49 16.35
C ILE A 20 -4.75 22.62 16.39
N LYS A 21 -5.48 21.50 16.48
CA LYS A 21 -6.94 21.52 16.60
C LYS A 21 -7.37 22.20 17.93
N PRO A 22 -8.45 23.01 17.94
CA PRO A 22 -8.92 23.70 19.15
C PRO A 22 -9.19 22.77 20.33
N ASP A 23 -9.71 21.57 20.06
CA ASP A 23 -10.04 20.59 21.09
C ASP A 23 -8.80 19.91 21.68
N THR A 24 -7.71 19.80 20.92
CA THR A 24 -6.40 19.34 21.41
C THR A 24 -5.84 20.34 22.42
N LEU A 25 -5.89 21.65 22.10
CA LEU A 25 -5.42 22.70 23.00
C LEU A 25 -6.24 22.76 24.31
N ARG A 26 -7.57 22.60 24.21
CA ARG A 26 -8.47 22.50 25.37
C ARG A 26 -8.21 21.23 26.19
N ALA A 27 -7.89 20.13 25.53
CA ALA A 27 -7.54 18.88 26.21
C ALA A 27 -6.23 19.02 26.99
N TRP A 28 -5.24 19.74 26.46
CA TRP A 28 -3.96 19.98 27.15
C TRP A 28 -4.12 20.88 28.37
N GLU A 29 -4.86 21.99 28.25
CA GLU A 29 -5.19 22.85 29.39
C GLU A 29 -5.89 22.05 30.50
N ARG A 30 -6.88 21.21 30.14
CA ARG A 30 -7.65 20.44 31.12
C ARG A 30 -6.85 19.30 31.77
N ARG A 31 -6.03 18.58 30.99
CA ARG A 31 -5.35 17.36 31.44
C ARG A 31 -4.00 17.63 32.09
N TYR A 32 -3.29 18.65 31.61
CA TYR A 32 -1.91 18.91 31.97
C TYR A 32 -1.67 20.32 32.50
N GLY A 33 -2.71 21.18 32.52
CA GLY A 33 -2.60 22.52 33.06
C GLY A 33 -1.74 23.48 32.24
N LEU A 34 -1.45 23.15 30.97
CA LEU A 34 -0.66 23.95 30.04
C LEU A 34 -1.34 23.99 28.65
N PRO A 35 -1.39 25.16 27.97
CA PRO A 35 -1.06 26.51 28.47
C PRO A 35 -2.05 26.99 29.55
N LYS A 36 -1.78 28.14 30.20
CA LYS A 36 -2.61 28.70 31.28
C LYS A 36 -3.28 30.02 30.85
N PRO A 37 -4.21 30.00 29.89
CA PRO A 37 -4.84 31.21 29.39
C PRO A 37 -5.68 31.90 30.48
N LYS A 38 -5.68 33.24 30.48
CA LYS A 38 -6.59 34.02 31.33
C LYS A 38 -7.98 34.07 30.70
N ARG A 39 -9.01 34.20 31.54
CA ARG A 39 -10.41 34.34 31.07
C ARG A 39 -10.86 35.80 31.14
N THR A 40 -11.57 36.26 30.11
CA THR A 40 -12.27 37.55 30.13
C THR A 40 -13.48 37.50 31.07
N GLN A 41 -14.08 38.66 31.38
CA GLN A 41 -15.35 38.73 32.11
C GLN A 41 -16.48 37.92 31.41
N GLY A 42 -16.42 37.77 30.09
CA GLY A 42 -17.31 36.91 29.29
C GLY A 42 -16.92 35.42 29.24
N LYS A 43 -16.02 34.94 30.11
CA LYS A 43 -15.53 33.54 30.19
C LYS A 43 -14.78 33.03 28.96
N HIS A 44 -14.38 33.88 28.01
CA HIS A 44 -13.56 33.49 26.86
C HIS A 44 -12.07 33.45 27.20
N ARG A 45 -11.30 32.56 26.56
CA ARG A 45 -9.85 32.38 26.78
C ARG A 45 -9.04 33.43 26.01
N LEU A 46 -8.13 34.10 26.71
CA LEU A 46 -7.10 34.96 26.16
C LEU A 46 -5.73 34.40 26.52
N TYR A 47 -4.85 34.36 25.53
CA TYR A 47 -3.53 33.77 25.62
C TYR A 47 -2.47 34.87 25.52
N SER A 48 -1.38 34.73 26.25
CA SER A 48 -0.24 35.65 26.16
C SER A 48 0.82 35.15 25.18
N GLU A 49 1.83 35.96 24.87
CA GLU A 49 2.98 35.52 24.07
C GLU A 49 3.69 34.33 24.71
N HIS A 50 3.78 34.32 26.05
CA HIS A 50 4.29 33.20 26.80
C HIS A 50 3.48 31.91 26.61
N ASP A 51 2.14 31.98 26.57
CA ASP A 51 1.30 30.80 26.28
C ASP A 51 1.55 30.30 24.86
N ILE A 52 1.67 31.20 23.88
CA ILE A 52 1.95 30.83 22.48
C ILE A 52 3.32 30.15 22.37
N ALA A 53 4.35 30.70 23.00
CA ALA A 53 5.67 30.10 23.05
C ALA A 53 5.64 28.73 23.75
N THR A 54 4.85 28.59 24.82
CA THR A 54 4.63 27.30 25.51
C THR A 54 4.00 26.27 24.57
N ILE A 55 2.96 26.65 23.81
CA ILE A 55 2.30 25.76 22.85
C ILE A 55 3.28 25.36 21.73
N LYS A 56 4.02 26.33 21.17
CA LYS A 56 5.03 26.06 20.13
C LYS A 56 6.14 25.15 20.67
N TRP A 57 6.58 25.34 21.91
CA TRP A 57 7.57 24.48 22.54
C TRP A 57 7.04 23.05 22.71
N LEU A 58 5.81 22.89 23.22
CA LEU A 58 5.18 21.58 23.37
C LEU A 58 5.01 20.86 22.02
N LEU A 59 4.63 21.59 20.98
CA LEU A 59 4.50 21.05 19.62
C LEU A 59 5.85 20.71 19.00
N GLN A 60 6.88 21.53 19.23
CA GLN A 60 8.23 21.24 18.78
C GLN A 60 8.75 19.97 19.44
N ARG A 61 8.55 19.80 20.76
CA ARG A 61 8.86 18.54 21.46
C ARG A 61 8.06 17.37 20.88
N GLN A 62 6.79 17.59 20.50
CA GLN A 62 5.98 16.56 19.85
C GLN A 62 6.48 16.18 18.45
N GLN A 63 6.97 17.16 17.67
CA GLN A 63 7.61 16.94 16.37
C GLN A 63 8.95 16.21 16.52
N GLU A 64 9.67 16.44 17.62
CA GLU A 64 10.87 15.68 18.02
C GLU A 64 10.54 14.27 18.57
N GLY A 65 9.27 13.82 18.47
CA GLY A 65 8.82 12.49 18.87
C GLY A 65 8.44 12.33 20.35
N MET A 66 8.39 13.42 21.12
CA MET A 66 8.00 13.38 22.53
C MET A 66 6.48 13.35 22.67
N SER A 67 5.94 12.42 23.49
CA SER A 67 4.52 12.50 23.84
C SER A 67 4.24 13.77 24.64
N ILE A 68 3.05 14.36 24.46
CA ILE A 68 2.69 15.62 25.16
C ILE A 68 2.76 15.49 26.67
N SER A 69 2.37 14.34 27.23
CA SER A 69 2.52 14.09 28.67
C SER A 69 3.98 14.16 29.15
N ARG A 70 4.93 13.70 28.33
CA ARG A 70 6.37 13.74 28.63
C ARG A 70 6.93 15.15 28.40
N ALA A 71 6.46 15.86 27.39
CA ALA A 71 6.81 17.27 27.15
C ALA A 71 6.35 18.15 28.32
N VAL A 72 5.14 17.95 28.82
CA VAL A 72 4.64 18.68 30.00
C VAL A 72 5.39 18.28 31.27
N ARG A 73 5.75 17.00 31.46
CA ARG A 73 6.59 16.61 32.60
C ARG A 73 7.98 17.25 32.53
N LEU A 74 8.58 17.30 31.35
CA LEU A 74 9.87 17.97 31.14
C LEU A 74 9.74 19.47 31.40
N TRP A 75 8.66 20.10 30.96
CA TRP A 75 8.36 21.50 31.23
C TRP A 75 8.36 21.78 32.74
N HIS A 76 7.62 20.98 33.52
CA HIS A 76 7.56 21.16 34.97
C HIS A 76 8.90 20.87 35.66
N ASN A 77 9.64 19.85 35.24
CA ASN A 77 10.97 19.57 35.79
C ASN A 77 11.96 20.74 35.53
N LEU A 78 11.89 21.36 34.36
CA LEU A 78 12.71 22.54 34.03
C LEU A 78 12.32 23.75 34.89
N GLU A 79 11.02 24.00 35.08
CA GLU A 79 10.53 25.03 36.01
C GLU A 79 10.99 24.78 37.45
N GLU A 80 10.95 23.54 37.93
CA GLU A 80 11.35 23.14 39.29
C GLU A 80 12.87 23.26 39.52
N THR A 81 13.67 23.04 38.49
CA THR A 81 15.14 23.21 38.53
C THR A 81 15.60 24.65 38.27
N GLY A 82 14.66 25.59 38.14
CA GLY A 82 14.93 27.01 37.93
C GLY A 82 15.40 27.37 36.52
N GLN A 83 15.32 26.44 35.57
CA GLN A 83 15.68 26.66 34.17
C GLN A 83 14.45 27.12 33.38
N ASN A 84 14.60 28.15 32.54
CA ASN A 84 13.48 28.62 31.72
C ASN A 84 13.33 27.71 30.48
N PRO A 85 12.21 26.97 30.32
CA PRO A 85 12.05 26.03 29.22
C PRO A 85 12.10 26.69 27.83
N LEU A 86 11.83 28.00 27.77
CA LEU A 86 11.80 28.80 26.55
C LEU A 86 13.12 29.51 26.24
N GLU A 87 14.17 29.28 27.04
CA GLU A 87 15.49 29.87 26.82
C GLU A 87 16.17 29.25 25.59
N GLY A 88 16.46 30.07 24.59
CA GLY A 88 17.00 29.65 23.28
C GLY A 88 15.96 29.42 22.18
N MET A 89 14.65 29.58 22.46
CA MET A 89 13.62 29.54 21.42
C MET A 89 13.57 30.87 20.65
N PRO A 90 13.63 30.88 19.30
CA PRO A 90 13.60 32.12 18.53
C PRO A 90 12.25 32.83 18.75
N ILE A 91 12.31 34.12 19.11
CA ILE A 91 11.13 34.98 19.17
C ILE A 91 10.57 35.09 17.75
N PRO A 92 9.28 34.86 17.51
CA PRO A 92 8.70 35.12 16.19
C PRO A 92 8.69 36.63 15.91
N LEU A 93 9.74 37.11 15.24
CA LEU A 93 9.74 38.36 14.49
C LEU A 93 9.58 38.00 13.01
N ASN A 94 8.36 38.08 12.48
CA ASN A 94 7.92 39.17 11.60
C ASN A 94 6.70 38.75 10.77
N ILE A 95 5.70 39.63 10.75
CA ILE A 95 4.61 39.68 9.80
C ILE A 95 5.17 40.35 8.53
N LEU A 96 4.89 39.77 7.35
CA LEU A 96 5.07 40.27 5.97
C LEU A 96 6.33 39.80 5.20
N SER A 97 6.07 38.94 4.19
CA SER A 97 6.57 38.96 2.79
C SER A 97 7.21 37.66 2.29
N THR A 98 6.69 37.19 1.14
CA THR A 98 7.03 36.02 0.29
C THR A 98 8.33 36.22 -0.54
N PRO A 99 8.70 35.32 -1.47
CA PRO A 99 9.26 33.96 -1.31
C PRO A 99 10.62 33.79 -2.06
N ALA A 100 11.48 32.83 -1.69
CA ALA A 100 12.54 32.35 -2.60
C ALA A 100 13.12 30.97 -2.21
N SER A 101 13.08 30.07 -3.21
CA SER A 101 13.93 28.90 -3.50
C SER A 101 15.14 28.59 -2.60
N SER A 102 15.23 27.34 -2.13
CA SER A 102 16.28 26.39 -2.49
C SER A 102 16.15 25.09 -1.69
N ALA A 103 16.20 23.95 -2.37
CA ALA A 103 16.42 22.65 -1.75
C ALA A 103 17.87 22.55 -1.21
N PRO A 104 18.11 21.74 -0.17
CA PRO A 104 18.71 20.43 -0.43
C PRO A 104 18.07 19.26 0.35
N ALA A 105 18.52 18.06 -0.03
CA ALA A 105 18.07 16.68 0.26
C ALA A 105 17.67 16.32 1.72
N PRO A 106 16.87 15.24 1.90
CA PRO A 106 16.42 14.80 3.21
C PRO A 106 17.56 14.08 3.97
N HIS A 107 18.03 14.70 5.04
CA HIS A 107 18.84 14.03 6.05
C HIS A 107 17.91 13.27 7.00
N THR A 108 17.95 11.94 6.91
CA THR A 108 17.49 11.00 7.94
C THR A 108 18.13 11.34 9.28
N HIS A 109 17.32 11.66 10.29
CA HIS A 109 17.77 11.72 11.68
C HIS A 109 16.93 10.78 12.56
N THR A 110 17.50 9.60 12.77
CA THR A 110 17.18 8.69 13.86
C THR A 110 17.65 9.31 15.17
N PHE A 111 16.79 9.37 16.20
CA PHE A 111 17.22 9.56 17.59
C PHE A 111 16.70 8.40 18.46
N PRO A 112 17.55 7.81 19.32
CA PRO A 112 17.23 6.62 20.08
C PRO A 112 16.42 6.94 21.33
N ILE A 113 15.27 6.28 21.49
CA ILE A 113 14.59 6.13 22.78
C ILE A 113 15.22 4.90 23.43
N ALA A 114 15.71 5.01 24.67
CA ALA A 114 15.86 3.82 25.51
C ALA A 114 14.43 3.32 25.81
N GLY A 115 13.93 2.43 24.96
CA GLY A 115 12.55 1.95 24.89
C GLY A 115 12.15 1.71 23.43
N SER A 116 11.94 0.45 23.08
CA SER A 116 11.79 -0.07 21.72
C SER A 116 10.87 0.78 20.81
N THR A 117 11.39 1.17 19.64
CA THR A 117 10.64 1.81 18.56
C THR A 117 9.73 0.82 17.84
N VAL A 118 8.76 1.30 17.04
CA VAL A 118 7.95 0.42 16.18
C VAL A 118 8.82 -0.38 15.20
N ALA A 119 9.97 0.17 14.80
CA ALA A 119 10.95 -0.51 13.96
C ALA A 119 11.66 -1.65 14.71
N ASP A 120 11.95 -1.46 16.00
CA ASP A 120 12.53 -2.52 16.84
C ASP A 120 11.54 -3.67 17.04
N PHE A 121 10.25 -3.37 17.26
CA PHE A 121 9.20 -4.39 17.32
C PHE A 121 9.01 -5.10 15.97
N ARG A 122 9.13 -4.38 14.85
CA ARG A 122 9.14 -4.99 13.51
C ARG A 122 10.29 -5.97 13.35
N GLN A 123 11.51 -5.58 13.73
CA GLN A 123 12.66 -6.47 13.61
C GLN A 123 12.54 -7.68 14.55
N ALA A 124 12.05 -7.48 15.77
CA ALA A 124 11.78 -8.57 16.71
C ALA A 124 10.73 -9.55 16.15
N TRP A 125 9.66 -9.02 15.56
CA TRP A 125 8.61 -9.81 14.93
C TRP A 125 9.14 -10.60 13.73
N ILE A 126 9.88 -9.96 12.81
CA ILE A 126 10.53 -10.64 11.66
C ILE A 126 11.44 -11.78 12.14
N ASN A 127 12.33 -11.49 13.10
CA ASN A 127 13.28 -12.48 13.61
C ASN A 127 12.57 -13.68 14.27
N ALA A 128 11.45 -13.44 14.96
CA ALA A 128 10.63 -14.49 15.55
C ALA A 128 9.93 -15.32 14.47
N CYS A 129 9.37 -14.67 13.44
CA CYS A 129 8.75 -15.34 12.30
C CYS A 129 9.72 -16.25 11.56
N LEU A 130 10.94 -15.79 11.27
CA LEU A 130 11.97 -16.59 10.61
C LEU A 130 12.42 -17.80 11.45
N LYS A 131 12.15 -17.82 12.75
CA LYS A 131 12.47 -18.94 13.66
C LYS A 131 11.26 -19.79 14.04
N TYR A 132 10.09 -19.54 13.46
CA TYR A 132 8.81 -20.15 13.84
C TYR A 132 8.46 -19.96 15.33
N ASP A 133 8.96 -18.90 15.97
CA ASP A 133 8.68 -18.59 17.37
C ASP A 133 7.40 -17.74 17.48
N GLU A 134 6.25 -18.42 17.43
CA GLU A 134 4.93 -17.79 17.53
C GLU A 134 4.77 -16.96 18.81
N GLN A 135 5.30 -17.45 19.93
CA GLN A 135 5.18 -16.78 21.21
C GLN A 135 5.95 -15.45 21.22
N ALA A 136 7.18 -15.43 20.72
CA ALA A 136 7.97 -14.21 20.61
C ALA A 136 7.34 -13.22 19.60
N ALA A 137 6.83 -13.72 18.48
CA ALA A 137 6.14 -12.89 17.49
C ALA A 137 4.89 -12.23 18.09
N GLU A 138 4.05 -12.98 18.79
CA GLU A 138 2.83 -12.45 19.42
C GLU A 138 3.14 -11.52 20.59
N ASN A 139 4.22 -11.76 21.33
CA ASN A 139 4.68 -10.83 22.37
C ASN A 139 5.11 -9.49 21.77
N ALA A 140 5.85 -9.50 20.66
CA ALA A 140 6.25 -8.28 19.95
C ALA A 140 5.02 -7.50 19.46
N LEU A 141 4.03 -8.18 18.88
CA LEU A 141 2.78 -7.54 18.46
C LEU A 141 2.00 -6.96 19.65
N THR A 142 1.83 -7.74 20.72
CA THR A 142 1.08 -7.32 21.91
C THR A 142 1.70 -6.07 22.54
N GLN A 143 3.03 -6.03 22.67
CA GLN A 143 3.74 -4.86 23.18
C GLN A 143 3.60 -3.66 22.22
N ALA A 144 3.70 -3.88 20.90
CA ALA A 144 3.52 -2.83 19.92
C ALA A 144 2.09 -2.23 19.97
N PHE A 145 1.04 -3.05 20.01
CA PHE A 145 -0.36 -2.57 20.13
C PHE A 145 -0.66 -1.89 21.47
N ALA A 146 0.10 -2.20 22.54
CA ALA A 146 -0.02 -1.49 23.82
C ALA A 146 0.60 -0.08 23.77
N LEU A 147 1.58 0.15 22.89
CA LEU A 147 2.36 1.39 22.82
C LEU A 147 1.96 2.30 21.64
N TYR A 148 1.45 1.73 20.56
CA TYR A 148 1.18 2.42 19.30
C TYR A 148 -0.27 2.24 18.82
N PRO A 149 -0.83 3.23 18.11
CA PRO A 149 -2.12 3.09 17.43
C PRO A 149 -2.14 1.89 16.46
N ALA A 150 -3.31 1.26 16.32
CA ALA A 150 -3.46 0.04 15.53
C ALA A 150 -3.10 0.21 14.05
N ASP A 151 -3.45 1.36 13.45
CA ASP A 151 -3.08 1.75 12.10
C ASP A 151 -1.55 1.85 11.92
N MET A 152 -0.86 2.45 12.90
CA MET A 152 0.61 2.51 12.88
C MET A 152 1.23 1.11 13.00
N VAL A 153 0.74 0.25 13.88
CA VAL A 153 1.26 -1.13 13.99
C VAL A 153 1.00 -1.93 12.70
N CYS A 154 -0.20 -1.83 12.13
CA CYS A 154 -0.52 -2.53 10.89
C CYS A 154 0.34 -2.06 9.71
N LEU A 155 0.58 -0.76 9.54
CA LEU A 155 1.37 -0.22 8.43
C LEU A 155 2.88 -0.36 8.67
N GLU A 156 3.36 0.14 9.80
CA GLU A 156 4.80 0.26 10.06
C GLU A 156 5.43 -1.03 10.56
N LEU A 157 4.67 -1.92 11.21
CA LEU A 157 5.17 -3.21 11.68
C LEU A 157 4.76 -4.34 10.74
N LEU A 158 3.46 -4.61 10.60
CA LEU A 158 2.97 -5.80 9.88
C LEU A 158 3.20 -5.70 8.37
N GLN A 159 2.75 -4.62 7.72
CA GLN A 159 2.88 -4.48 6.25
C GLN A 159 4.35 -4.44 5.83
N LYS A 160 5.16 -3.59 6.48
CA LYS A 160 6.60 -3.51 6.20
C LYS A 160 7.35 -4.78 6.59
N GLY A 161 6.94 -5.47 7.65
CA GLY A 161 7.51 -6.75 8.06
C GLY A 161 7.26 -7.85 7.04
N LEU A 162 6.02 -7.98 6.56
CA LEU A 162 5.67 -8.92 5.50
C LEU A 162 6.37 -8.59 4.18
N ALA A 163 6.45 -7.31 3.80
CA ALA A 163 7.19 -6.89 2.62
C ALA A 163 8.67 -7.29 2.72
N HIS A 164 9.30 -7.10 3.88
CA HIS A 164 10.68 -7.49 4.10
C HIS A 164 10.88 -9.01 4.07
N ILE A 165 9.99 -9.80 4.69
CA ILE A 165 10.05 -11.27 4.61
C ILE A 165 9.85 -11.72 3.15
N GLY A 166 8.97 -11.07 2.40
CA GLY A 166 8.80 -11.28 0.97
C GLY A 166 10.07 -10.96 0.17
N GLU A 167 10.80 -9.90 0.52
CA GLU A 167 12.11 -9.57 -0.07
C GLU A 167 13.19 -10.61 0.29
N LEU A 168 13.21 -11.12 1.51
CA LEU A 168 14.14 -12.19 1.91
C LEU A 168 13.83 -13.48 1.14
N TRP A 169 12.56 -13.84 1.03
CA TRP A 169 12.13 -14.96 0.20
C TRP A 169 12.52 -14.73 -1.26
N TYR A 170 12.32 -13.52 -1.77
CA TYR A 170 12.72 -13.13 -3.13
C TYR A 170 14.22 -13.29 -3.38
N ARG A 171 15.07 -13.17 -2.35
CA ARG A 171 16.53 -13.34 -2.42
C ARG A 171 17.02 -14.74 -2.03
N ASN A 172 16.11 -15.71 -1.86
CA ASN A 172 16.41 -17.05 -1.34
C ASN A 172 17.05 -17.05 0.07
N GLU A 173 16.79 -16.00 0.87
CA GLU A 173 17.23 -15.85 2.27
C GLU A 173 16.14 -16.28 3.28
N ALA A 174 14.92 -16.51 2.80
CA ALA A 174 13.82 -17.08 3.57
C ALA A 174 13.05 -18.11 2.73
N THR A 175 12.45 -19.09 3.40
CA THR A 175 11.66 -20.14 2.76
C THR A 175 10.22 -19.71 2.56
N VAL A 176 9.52 -20.37 1.62
CA VAL A 176 8.06 -20.19 1.44
C VAL A 176 7.30 -20.46 2.74
N GLN A 177 7.73 -21.44 3.52
CA GLN A 177 7.10 -21.80 4.79
C GLN A 177 7.22 -20.69 5.84
N GLN A 178 8.34 -19.94 5.86
CA GLN A 178 8.52 -18.78 6.75
C GLN A 178 7.62 -17.61 6.33
N GLU A 179 7.48 -17.36 5.02
CA GLU A 179 6.52 -16.37 4.50
C GLU A 179 5.09 -16.74 4.91
N HIS A 180 4.68 -17.99 4.67
CA HIS A 180 3.35 -18.47 5.03
C HIS A 180 3.08 -18.35 6.53
N PHE A 181 4.05 -18.71 7.37
CA PHE A 181 3.93 -18.55 8.82
C PHE A 181 3.73 -17.10 9.23
N ALA A 182 4.54 -16.17 8.70
CA ALA A 182 4.44 -14.75 9.00
C ALA A 182 3.10 -14.15 8.53
N SER A 183 2.70 -14.45 7.30
CA SER A 183 1.42 -14.03 6.70
C SER A 183 0.22 -14.53 7.50
N ALA A 184 0.24 -15.80 7.94
CA ALA A 184 -0.83 -16.38 8.77
C ALA A 184 -1.00 -15.65 10.12
N LEU A 185 0.10 -15.34 10.82
CA LEU A 185 0.06 -14.60 12.08
C LEU A 185 -0.48 -13.18 11.89
N ALA A 186 0.01 -12.47 10.87
CA ALA A 186 -0.46 -11.13 10.54
C ALA A 186 -1.97 -11.13 10.21
N MET A 187 -2.44 -12.11 9.43
CA MET A 187 -3.86 -12.23 9.07
C MET A 187 -4.74 -12.53 10.28
N ARG A 188 -4.31 -13.43 11.17
CA ARG A 188 -5.04 -13.74 12.40
C ARG A 188 -5.23 -12.49 13.28
N ARG A 189 -4.17 -11.70 13.42
CA ARG A 189 -4.23 -10.44 14.19
C ARG A 189 -5.17 -9.44 13.54
N LEU A 190 -5.09 -9.27 12.22
CA LEU A 190 -5.92 -8.30 11.50
C LEU A 190 -7.41 -8.67 11.50
N ASN A 191 -7.74 -9.96 11.33
CA ASN A 191 -9.12 -10.45 11.46
C ASN A 191 -9.72 -10.19 12.86
N THR A 192 -8.90 -10.32 13.91
CA THR A 192 -9.31 -10.00 15.28
C THR A 192 -9.68 -8.51 15.40
N LEU A 193 -8.87 -7.61 14.83
CA LEU A 193 -9.15 -6.17 14.82
C LEU A 193 -10.41 -5.83 14.01
N VAL A 194 -10.59 -6.45 12.84
CA VAL A 194 -11.77 -6.23 11.97
C VAL A 194 -13.06 -6.69 12.66
N THR A 195 -13.00 -7.75 13.46
CA THR A 195 -14.14 -8.26 14.24
C THR A 195 -14.47 -7.34 15.42
N ALA A 196 -13.46 -6.75 16.04
CA ALA A 196 -13.62 -5.80 17.15
C ALA A 196 -13.98 -4.36 16.70
N ALA A 197 -14.01 -4.11 15.38
CA ALA A 197 -14.31 -2.80 14.82
C ALA A 197 -15.74 -2.34 15.17
N PRO A 198 -15.98 -1.02 15.32
CA PRO A 198 -17.29 -0.50 15.70
C PRO A 198 -18.34 -0.76 14.62
N LEU A 199 -19.61 -0.76 15.04
CA LEU A 199 -20.73 -0.81 14.12
C LEU A 199 -20.74 0.41 13.18
N PRO A 200 -21.20 0.24 11.93
CA PRO A 200 -21.27 1.34 10.98
C PRO A 200 -22.20 2.45 11.47
N ASN A 201 -21.80 3.69 11.26
CA ASN A 201 -22.56 4.89 11.64
C ASN A 201 -22.61 5.94 10.51
N ARG A 202 -22.14 5.57 9.30
CA ARG A 202 -22.21 6.39 8.09
C ARG A 202 -23.06 5.71 7.02
N PRO A 203 -23.74 6.48 6.17
CA PRO A 203 -24.34 5.94 4.96
C PRO A 203 -23.24 5.49 3.99
N GLY A 204 -23.57 4.54 3.13
CA GLY A 204 -22.66 3.97 2.16
C GLY A 204 -22.22 2.56 2.54
N LYS A 205 -22.48 1.61 1.65
CA LYS A 205 -22.04 0.22 1.76
C LYS A 205 -20.92 -0.06 0.77
N ILE A 206 -19.82 -0.60 1.28
CA ILE A 206 -18.61 -0.86 0.51
C ILE A 206 -18.35 -2.36 0.47
N ILE A 207 -18.13 -2.93 -0.72
CA ILE A 207 -17.58 -4.28 -0.87
C ILE A 207 -16.07 -4.15 -1.05
N VAL A 208 -15.29 -4.98 -0.35
CA VAL A 208 -13.85 -5.09 -0.52
C VAL A 208 -13.49 -6.54 -0.87
N ALA A 209 -12.74 -6.73 -1.95
CA ALA A 209 -12.44 -8.04 -2.50
C ALA A 209 -11.11 -8.06 -3.26
N CYS A 210 -10.65 -9.25 -3.65
CA CYS A 210 -9.64 -9.40 -4.69
C CYS A 210 -10.27 -10.02 -5.95
N PRO A 211 -9.80 -9.66 -7.17
CA PRO A 211 -10.26 -10.29 -8.40
C PRO A 211 -9.85 -11.78 -8.44
N ALA A 212 -10.31 -12.50 -9.47
CA ALA A 212 -9.92 -13.90 -9.70
C ALA A 212 -8.39 -14.08 -9.65
N ASP A 213 -7.97 -15.19 -9.05
CA ASP A 213 -6.59 -15.63 -8.81
C ASP A 213 -5.75 -14.77 -7.86
N GLU A 214 -6.29 -13.67 -7.34
CA GLU A 214 -5.58 -12.81 -6.40
C GLU A 214 -5.76 -13.27 -4.94
N HIS A 215 -4.66 -13.73 -4.34
CA HIS A 215 -4.63 -14.32 -3.01
C HIS A 215 -3.96 -13.40 -1.96
N HIS A 216 -3.39 -12.27 -2.35
CA HIS A 216 -2.73 -11.34 -1.43
C HIS A 216 -3.74 -10.47 -0.68
N ILE A 217 -4.19 -10.95 0.48
CA ILE A 217 -5.32 -10.37 1.22
C ILE A 217 -4.97 -9.32 2.28
N PHE A 218 -3.69 -9.07 2.58
CA PHE A 218 -3.31 -8.13 3.64
C PHE A 218 -3.89 -6.72 3.40
N ALA A 219 -3.61 -6.15 2.23
CA ALA A 219 -4.05 -4.80 1.88
C ALA A 219 -5.60 -4.63 1.89
N PRO A 220 -6.40 -5.50 1.24
CA PRO A 220 -7.85 -5.36 1.27
C PRO A 220 -8.45 -5.62 2.65
N LEU A 221 -7.89 -6.53 3.45
CA LEU A 221 -8.35 -6.75 4.83
C LEU A 221 -8.00 -5.54 5.73
N PHE A 222 -6.83 -4.93 5.55
CA PHE A 222 -6.44 -3.72 6.29
C PHE A 222 -7.31 -2.53 5.90
N LEU A 223 -7.59 -2.37 4.61
CA LEU A 223 -8.52 -1.36 4.13
C LEU A 223 -9.92 -1.57 4.74
N THR A 224 -10.37 -2.81 4.86
CA THR A 224 -11.64 -3.15 5.55
C THR A 224 -11.63 -2.67 7.00
N LEU A 225 -10.54 -2.90 7.74
CA LEU A 225 -10.39 -2.39 9.11
C LEU A 225 -10.53 -0.86 9.16
N MET A 226 -9.81 -0.17 8.28
CA MET A 226 -9.84 1.29 8.23
C MET A 226 -11.24 1.82 7.89
N LEU A 227 -11.89 1.26 6.86
CA LEU A 227 -13.23 1.69 6.46
C LEU A 227 -14.26 1.51 7.59
N ARG A 228 -14.18 0.40 8.34
CA ARG A 228 -15.02 0.17 9.53
C ARG A 228 -14.70 1.14 10.66
N HIS A 229 -13.43 1.42 10.94
CA HIS A 229 -13.03 2.45 11.92
C HIS A 229 -13.54 3.85 11.53
N HIS A 230 -13.64 4.12 10.24
CA HIS A 230 -14.22 5.35 9.71
C HIS A 230 -15.76 5.31 9.62
N GLY A 231 -16.41 4.22 10.01
CA GLY A 231 -17.86 4.13 10.21
C GLY A 231 -18.67 3.67 9.00
N TRP A 232 -18.04 3.25 7.90
CA TRP A 232 -18.76 2.67 6.75
C TRP A 232 -19.14 1.22 6.98
N GLU A 233 -20.29 0.82 6.44
CA GLU A 233 -20.63 -0.60 6.33
C GLU A 233 -19.72 -1.24 5.28
N THR A 234 -18.93 -2.24 5.69
CA THR A 234 -17.97 -2.88 4.79
C THR A 234 -18.14 -4.41 4.80
N ILE A 235 -18.44 -4.95 3.62
CA ILE A 235 -18.52 -6.37 3.33
C ILE A 235 -17.19 -6.80 2.72
N TYR A 236 -16.47 -7.69 3.40
CA TYR A 236 -15.21 -8.25 2.93
C TYR A 236 -15.47 -9.63 2.32
N LEU A 237 -15.19 -9.80 1.03
CA LEU A 237 -15.41 -11.06 0.31
C LEU A 237 -14.17 -11.96 0.26
N GLY A 238 -13.00 -11.44 0.63
CA GLY A 238 -11.76 -12.22 0.61
C GLY A 238 -11.02 -12.17 -0.73
N ALA A 239 -10.14 -13.17 -0.89
CA ALA A 239 -9.36 -13.42 -2.09
C ALA A 239 -10.20 -14.07 -3.19
N ASN A 240 -9.64 -14.07 -4.41
CA ASN A 240 -10.09 -14.90 -5.54
C ASN A 240 -11.60 -14.83 -5.77
N VAL A 241 -12.14 -13.62 -5.96
CA VAL A 241 -13.57 -13.43 -6.24
C VAL A 241 -13.77 -13.37 -7.76
N PRO A 242 -14.30 -14.43 -8.39
CA PRO A 242 -14.53 -14.45 -9.82
C PRO A 242 -15.69 -13.54 -10.23
N ARG A 243 -15.64 -13.05 -11.48
CA ARG A 243 -16.64 -12.14 -12.06
C ARG A 243 -18.02 -12.82 -12.20
N ASP A 244 -18.07 -14.12 -12.45
CA ASP A 244 -19.27 -14.85 -12.92
C ASP A 244 -20.49 -14.74 -11.99
N TYR A 245 -20.28 -14.47 -10.69
CA TYR A 245 -21.35 -14.36 -9.70
C TYR A 245 -21.46 -12.97 -9.06
N LEU A 246 -20.76 -11.99 -9.63
CA LEU A 246 -20.74 -10.65 -9.08
C LEU A 246 -22.10 -9.94 -9.22
N GLU A 247 -22.87 -10.25 -10.27
CA GLU A 247 -24.24 -9.74 -10.47
C GLU A 247 -25.16 -10.09 -9.29
N ASN A 248 -25.21 -11.36 -8.88
CA ASN A 248 -26.01 -11.81 -7.74
C ASN A 248 -25.57 -11.14 -6.43
N THR A 249 -24.25 -10.97 -6.28
CA THR A 249 -23.65 -10.29 -5.12
C THR A 249 -24.10 -8.84 -5.08
N ILE A 250 -24.05 -8.12 -6.19
CA ILE A 250 -24.49 -6.71 -6.30
C ILE A 250 -25.99 -6.59 -6.04
N ALA A 251 -26.81 -7.44 -6.65
CA ALA A 251 -28.26 -7.41 -6.49
C ALA A 251 -28.70 -7.59 -5.03
N THR A 252 -28.00 -8.48 -4.31
CA THR A 252 -28.29 -8.81 -2.90
C THR A 252 -27.71 -7.76 -1.95
N ALA A 253 -26.41 -7.46 -2.09
CA ALA A 253 -25.70 -6.57 -1.17
C ALA A 253 -26.08 -5.10 -1.39
N LYS A 254 -26.36 -4.70 -2.63
CA LYS A 254 -26.61 -3.32 -3.07
C LYS A 254 -25.49 -2.37 -2.63
N PRO A 255 -24.23 -2.59 -3.06
CA PRO A 255 -23.11 -1.74 -2.68
C PRO A 255 -23.19 -0.36 -3.36
N ASP A 256 -22.72 0.67 -2.65
CA ASP A 256 -22.49 2.00 -3.20
C ASP A 256 -21.10 2.12 -3.87
N LEU A 257 -20.18 1.25 -3.49
CA LEU A 257 -18.82 1.17 -4.03
C LEU A 257 -18.28 -0.26 -3.89
N ILE A 258 -17.58 -0.73 -4.93
CA ILE A 258 -16.74 -1.93 -4.86
C ILE A 258 -15.28 -1.50 -4.89
N VAL A 259 -14.48 -2.08 -4.00
CA VAL A 259 -13.02 -1.88 -3.94
C VAL A 259 -12.33 -3.20 -4.21
N MET A 260 -11.43 -3.22 -5.19
CA MET A 260 -10.62 -4.40 -5.49
C MET A 260 -9.13 -4.09 -5.56
N THR A 261 -8.30 -5.02 -5.07
CA THR A 261 -6.84 -4.88 -5.12
C THR A 261 -6.20 -5.97 -5.96
N ALA A 262 -5.21 -5.63 -6.77
CA ALA A 262 -4.41 -6.57 -7.55
C ALA A 262 -2.90 -6.32 -7.36
N GLN A 263 -2.11 -7.37 -7.22
CA GLN A 263 -0.66 -7.32 -6.99
C GLN A 263 0.18 -7.71 -8.21
N GLN A 264 -0.42 -8.37 -9.20
CA GLN A 264 0.25 -8.97 -10.35
C GLN A 264 -0.46 -8.63 -11.66
N LEU A 265 0.22 -8.79 -12.79
CA LEU A 265 -0.34 -8.40 -14.10
C LEU A 265 -1.60 -9.20 -14.46
N HIS A 266 -1.59 -10.51 -14.22
CA HIS A 266 -2.76 -11.35 -14.49
C HIS A 266 -3.95 -11.03 -13.59
N THR A 267 -3.73 -10.66 -12.32
CA THR A 267 -4.82 -10.24 -11.44
C THR A 267 -5.34 -8.85 -11.82
N ALA A 268 -4.52 -7.98 -12.39
CA ALA A 268 -4.96 -6.73 -13.01
C ALA A 268 -5.82 -6.97 -14.27
N ALA A 269 -5.51 -7.99 -15.08
CA ALA A 269 -6.35 -8.40 -16.21
C ALA A 269 -7.70 -8.99 -15.75
N SER A 270 -7.71 -9.81 -14.69
CA SER A 270 -8.96 -10.26 -14.06
C SER A 270 -9.79 -9.07 -13.54
N LEU A 271 -9.13 -8.08 -12.92
CA LEU A 271 -9.78 -6.85 -12.47
C LEU A 271 -10.33 -6.01 -13.62
N TYR A 272 -9.66 -5.97 -14.77
CA TYR A 272 -10.16 -5.28 -15.97
C TYR A 272 -11.54 -5.81 -16.39
N HIS A 273 -11.72 -7.14 -16.42
CA HIS A 273 -13.01 -7.74 -16.75
C HIS A 273 -14.11 -7.46 -15.71
N VAL A 274 -13.75 -7.37 -14.44
CA VAL A 274 -14.68 -6.91 -13.39
C VAL A 274 -15.05 -5.45 -13.63
N ALA A 275 -14.08 -4.60 -13.93
CA ALA A 275 -14.28 -3.17 -14.16
C ALA A 275 -15.18 -2.89 -15.36
N GLU A 276 -15.01 -3.61 -16.47
CA GLU A 276 -15.91 -3.52 -17.63
C GLU A 276 -17.37 -3.84 -17.26
N PHE A 277 -17.58 -4.92 -16.51
CA PHE A 277 -18.90 -5.31 -16.04
C PHE A 277 -19.51 -4.27 -15.10
N LEU A 278 -18.76 -3.78 -14.12
CA LEU A 278 -19.25 -2.76 -13.18
C LEU A 278 -19.56 -1.42 -13.85
N HIS A 279 -18.80 -1.05 -14.88
CA HIS A 279 -19.09 0.13 -15.71
C HIS A 279 -20.45 0.00 -16.41
N GLN A 280 -20.76 -1.17 -16.98
CA GLN A 280 -22.06 -1.46 -17.60
C GLN A 280 -23.21 -1.39 -16.59
N GLU A 281 -23.01 -1.94 -15.40
CA GLU A 281 -23.99 -1.91 -14.29
C GLU A 281 -24.06 -0.56 -13.56
N ARG A 282 -23.22 0.41 -13.94
CA ARG A 282 -23.10 1.74 -13.30
C ARG A 282 -22.80 1.66 -11.79
N ILE A 283 -22.03 0.64 -11.39
CA ILE A 283 -21.54 0.49 -10.02
C ILE A 283 -20.11 1.04 -9.95
N PRO A 284 -19.82 2.00 -9.07
CA PRO A 284 -18.46 2.52 -8.93
C PRO A 284 -17.47 1.44 -8.51
N LEU A 285 -16.34 1.37 -9.22
CA LEU A 285 -15.16 0.60 -8.84
C LEU A 285 -14.07 1.55 -8.38
N ALA A 286 -13.46 1.24 -7.23
CA ALA A 286 -12.14 1.76 -6.87
C ALA A 286 -11.12 0.63 -6.82
N PHE A 287 -9.88 0.92 -7.14
CA PHE A 287 -8.84 -0.09 -7.21
C PHE A 287 -7.48 0.38 -6.74
N GLY A 288 -6.63 -0.59 -6.39
CA GLY A 288 -5.24 -0.35 -6.02
C GLY A 288 -4.42 -1.63 -6.00
N GLY A 289 -3.23 -1.54 -5.42
CA GLY A 289 -2.28 -2.65 -5.31
C GLY A 289 -0.98 -2.41 -6.09
N ARG A 290 0.04 -3.23 -5.80
CA ARG A 290 1.43 -2.96 -6.17
C ARG A 290 1.63 -2.83 -7.68
N ILE A 291 0.94 -3.65 -8.48
CA ILE A 291 1.08 -3.64 -9.94
C ILE A 291 0.75 -2.27 -10.55
N PHE A 292 -0.20 -1.54 -9.98
CA PHE A 292 -0.55 -0.20 -10.44
C PHE A 292 0.44 0.88 -9.99
N SER A 293 1.18 0.64 -8.91
CA SER A 293 2.30 1.50 -8.50
C SER A 293 3.52 1.27 -9.40
N GLN A 294 3.83 0.02 -9.72
CA GLN A 294 4.97 -0.37 -10.55
C GLN A 294 4.78 -0.05 -12.04
N THR A 295 3.55 -0.18 -12.53
CA THR A 295 3.23 0.04 -13.95
C THR A 295 2.10 1.07 -14.07
N PRO A 296 2.39 2.38 -13.91
CA PRO A 296 1.37 3.44 -13.90
C PRO A 296 0.47 3.50 -15.14
N ALA A 297 0.97 3.05 -16.29
CA ALA A 297 0.21 2.97 -17.54
C ALA A 297 -1.05 2.08 -17.41
N LEU A 298 -1.03 1.05 -16.55
CA LEU A 298 -2.17 0.17 -16.27
C LEU A 298 -3.34 0.90 -15.60
N ARG A 299 -3.08 1.98 -14.86
CA ARG A 299 -4.13 2.77 -14.19
C ARG A 299 -5.16 3.29 -15.21
N SER A 300 -4.70 3.58 -16.42
CA SER A 300 -5.56 4.07 -17.50
C SER A 300 -6.31 2.97 -18.26
N ARG A 301 -6.00 1.69 -17.96
CA ARG A 301 -6.66 0.52 -18.56
C ARG A 301 -7.86 0.05 -17.76
N ILE A 302 -7.92 0.34 -16.46
CA ILE A 302 -9.01 -0.09 -15.58
C ILE A 302 -10.08 1.01 -15.48
N PRO A 303 -11.32 0.77 -15.95
CA PRO A 303 -12.46 1.66 -15.73
C PRO A 303 -12.81 1.74 -14.24
N GLY A 304 -12.24 2.71 -13.54
CA GLY A 304 -12.50 2.90 -12.12
C GLY A 304 -11.62 4.00 -11.51
N HIS A 305 -11.68 4.12 -10.19
CA HIS A 305 -10.91 5.11 -9.45
C HIS A 305 -9.69 4.49 -8.80
N PHE A 306 -8.50 4.87 -9.26
CA PHE A 306 -7.26 4.49 -8.61
C PHE A 306 -7.15 5.15 -7.23
N LEU A 307 -6.94 4.35 -6.18
CA LEU A 307 -6.92 4.81 -4.78
C LEU A 307 -5.60 5.47 -4.35
N GLY A 308 -4.59 5.46 -5.24
CA GLY A 308 -3.25 5.92 -4.94
C GLY A 308 -2.32 4.78 -4.50
N GLU A 309 -1.07 5.14 -4.23
CA GLU A 309 0.01 4.18 -3.97
C GLU A 309 0.13 3.81 -2.49
N LYS A 310 -0.58 4.54 -1.61
CA LYS A 310 -0.51 4.36 -0.15
C LYS A 310 -1.88 4.08 0.45
N LEU A 311 -1.90 3.20 1.45
CA LEU A 311 -3.13 2.75 2.12
C LEU A 311 -3.75 3.85 3.00
N ASP A 312 -2.94 4.75 3.56
CA ASP A 312 -3.39 5.89 4.37
C ASP A 312 -4.18 6.93 3.55
N THR A 313 -3.82 7.12 2.28
CA THR A 313 -4.56 8.01 1.36
C THR A 313 -5.79 7.34 0.74
N ALA A 314 -5.82 6.00 0.67
CA ALA A 314 -6.91 5.25 0.04
C ALA A 314 -8.28 5.54 0.70
N VAL A 315 -8.33 5.65 2.03
CA VAL A 315 -9.57 5.95 2.76
C VAL A 315 -10.13 7.34 2.38
N HIS A 316 -9.25 8.32 2.23
CA HIS A 316 -9.63 9.68 1.81
C HIS A 316 -10.16 9.68 0.37
N ALA A 317 -9.53 8.91 -0.53
CA ALA A 317 -10.00 8.74 -1.89
C ALA A 317 -11.39 8.09 -1.93
N ILE A 318 -11.63 7.05 -1.14
CA ILE A 318 -12.95 6.40 -1.00
C ILE A 318 -14.01 7.38 -0.49
N ALA A 319 -13.67 8.17 0.53
CA ALA A 319 -14.57 9.21 1.05
C ALA A 319 -15.00 10.21 -0.03
N HIS A 320 -14.03 10.64 -0.85
CA HIS A 320 -14.25 11.55 -1.97
C HIS A 320 -15.14 10.92 -3.05
N ILE A 321 -14.90 9.65 -3.42
CA ILE A 321 -15.69 8.93 -4.42
C ILE A 321 -17.15 8.81 -3.99
N LEU A 322 -17.40 8.37 -2.75
CA LEU A 322 -18.76 8.21 -2.23
C LEU A 322 -19.52 9.54 -2.11
N SER A 323 -18.81 10.63 -1.80
CA SER A 323 -19.43 11.95 -1.60
C SER A 323 -19.70 12.68 -2.92
N ASN A 324 -18.75 12.61 -3.86
CA ASN A 324 -18.77 13.43 -5.07
C ASN A 324 -19.19 12.68 -6.34
N ARG A 325 -19.20 11.34 -6.29
CA ARG A 325 -19.51 10.46 -7.44
C ARG A 325 -18.82 10.91 -8.73
N PRO A 326 -17.47 11.01 -8.71
CA PRO A 326 -16.72 11.45 -9.88
C PRO A 326 -17.00 10.54 -11.07
N GLN A 327 -16.99 11.11 -12.27
CA GLN A 327 -17.22 10.35 -13.50
C GLN A 327 -16.10 9.32 -13.69
N ILE A 328 -16.50 8.11 -14.09
CA ILE A 328 -15.58 7.03 -14.46
C ILE A 328 -15.17 7.25 -15.92
N ALA A 329 -13.88 7.13 -16.21
CA ALA A 329 -13.39 7.22 -17.58
C ALA A 329 -13.95 6.05 -18.41
N GLU A 330 -14.29 6.33 -19.68
CA GLU A 330 -14.75 5.27 -20.58
C GLU A 330 -13.65 4.20 -20.76
N PRO A 331 -14.04 2.91 -20.79
CA PRO A 331 -13.11 1.83 -21.07
C PRO A 331 -12.36 2.08 -22.38
N LYS A 332 -11.02 2.01 -22.31
CA LYS A 332 -10.20 2.11 -23.51
C LYS A 332 -10.40 0.88 -24.38
N THR A 333 -10.74 1.10 -25.64
CA THR A 333 -10.82 0.03 -26.64
C THR A 333 -9.44 -0.61 -26.83
N ILE A 334 -9.39 -1.94 -26.71
CA ILE A 334 -8.20 -2.73 -27.04
C ILE A 334 -8.14 -2.87 -28.56
N ALA A 335 -6.96 -2.64 -29.15
CA ALA A 335 -6.82 -2.76 -30.59
C ALA A 335 -7.10 -4.21 -31.06
N PRO A 336 -7.78 -4.39 -32.22
CA PRO A 336 -8.18 -5.71 -32.70
C PRO A 336 -7.02 -6.72 -32.82
N GLU A 337 -5.82 -6.23 -33.13
CA GLU A 337 -4.59 -7.03 -33.20
C GLU A 337 -4.28 -7.78 -31.89
N TYR A 338 -4.42 -7.13 -30.72
CA TYR A 338 -4.18 -7.77 -29.42
C TYR A 338 -5.27 -8.77 -29.06
N GLN A 339 -6.52 -8.49 -29.45
CA GLN A 339 -7.64 -9.42 -29.24
C GLN A 339 -7.46 -10.69 -30.09
N ALA A 340 -7.12 -10.52 -31.37
CA ALA A 340 -6.85 -11.61 -32.29
C ALA A 340 -5.62 -12.43 -31.83
N ALA A 341 -4.53 -11.77 -31.47
CA ALA A 341 -3.33 -12.42 -30.94
C ALA A 341 -3.62 -13.21 -29.66
N ARG A 342 -4.43 -12.69 -28.74
CA ARG A 342 -4.84 -13.39 -27.52
C ARG A 342 -5.64 -14.65 -27.82
N GLU A 343 -6.63 -14.56 -28.70
CA GLU A 343 -7.47 -15.71 -29.05
C GLU A 343 -6.64 -16.77 -29.78
N HIS A 344 -5.79 -16.35 -30.73
CA HIS A 344 -4.91 -17.24 -31.46
C HIS A 344 -3.90 -17.92 -30.51
N PHE A 345 -3.27 -17.17 -29.61
CA PHE A 345 -2.35 -17.69 -28.59
C PHE A 345 -3.04 -18.72 -27.69
N ARG A 346 -4.20 -18.42 -27.12
CA ARG A 346 -4.95 -19.36 -26.27
C ARG A 346 -5.28 -20.68 -26.98
N LYS A 347 -5.65 -20.64 -28.27
CA LYS A 347 -5.94 -21.84 -29.07
C LYS A 347 -4.69 -22.68 -29.35
N ARG A 348 -3.51 -22.07 -29.36
CA ARG A 348 -2.24 -22.70 -29.74
C ARG A 348 -1.29 -22.93 -28.57
N GLN A 349 -1.60 -22.43 -27.38
CA GLN A 349 -0.75 -22.52 -26.18
C GLN A 349 -0.27 -23.96 -25.91
N ALA A 350 -1.18 -24.94 -25.90
CA ALA A 350 -0.83 -26.34 -25.66
C ALA A 350 0.12 -26.91 -26.74
N GLN A 351 0.05 -26.43 -27.98
CA GLN A 351 0.97 -26.83 -29.05
C GLN A 351 2.37 -26.23 -28.83
N ILE A 352 2.43 -24.97 -28.36
CA ILE A 352 3.69 -24.30 -28.00
C ILE A 352 4.36 -25.04 -26.85
N GLU A 353 3.63 -25.26 -25.76
CA GLU A 353 4.16 -25.92 -24.57
C GLU A 353 4.64 -27.35 -24.88
N ALA A 354 3.91 -28.08 -25.73
CA ALA A 354 4.33 -29.41 -26.20
C ALA A 354 5.61 -29.36 -27.05
N ALA A 355 5.75 -28.38 -27.94
CA ALA A 355 6.96 -28.20 -28.74
C ALA A 355 8.17 -27.81 -27.87
N VAL A 356 7.96 -26.96 -26.87
CA VAL A 356 9.00 -26.58 -25.89
C VAL A 356 9.44 -27.80 -25.09
N TRP A 357 8.50 -28.62 -24.61
CA TRP A 357 8.81 -29.85 -23.89
C TRP A 357 9.65 -30.81 -24.72
N GLN A 358 9.28 -31.04 -25.99
CA GLN A 358 10.01 -31.96 -26.87
C GLN A 358 11.49 -31.59 -27.05
N VAL A 359 11.80 -30.30 -27.09
CA VAL A 359 13.18 -29.81 -27.21
C VAL A 359 13.89 -29.89 -25.86
N LEU A 360 13.31 -29.34 -24.80
CA LEU A 360 13.98 -29.25 -23.50
C LEU A 360 14.14 -30.60 -22.80
N GLN A 361 13.29 -31.59 -23.10
CA GLN A 361 13.46 -32.95 -22.60
C GLN A 361 14.78 -33.59 -23.12
N GLN A 362 15.26 -33.20 -24.30
CA GLN A 362 16.53 -33.70 -24.85
C GLN A 362 17.76 -33.08 -24.17
N GLU A 363 17.57 -31.95 -23.50
CA GLU A 363 18.59 -31.17 -22.78
C GLU A 363 18.59 -31.44 -21.26
N ASP A 364 17.93 -32.53 -20.82
CA ASP A 364 17.76 -32.91 -19.40
C ASP A 364 17.14 -31.80 -18.53
N PHE A 365 16.24 -31.00 -19.10
CA PHE A 365 15.61 -29.89 -18.40
C PHE A 365 14.61 -30.38 -17.34
N PRO A 366 14.68 -29.91 -16.08
CA PRO A 366 13.78 -30.39 -15.02
C PRO A 366 12.31 -30.07 -15.31
N TYR A 367 11.45 -31.10 -15.21
CA TYR A 367 10.02 -31.00 -15.53
C TYR A 367 9.27 -29.95 -14.69
N GLU A 368 9.61 -29.83 -13.41
CA GLU A 368 8.97 -28.89 -12.49
C GLU A 368 9.25 -27.43 -12.89
N HIS A 369 10.51 -27.12 -13.21
CA HIS A 369 10.91 -25.80 -13.69
C HIS A 369 10.17 -25.42 -14.98
N LEU A 370 10.04 -26.37 -15.92
CA LEU A 370 9.33 -26.12 -17.17
C LEU A 370 7.84 -25.81 -16.93
N THR A 371 7.19 -26.62 -16.09
CA THR A 371 5.76 -26.49 -15.82
C THR A 371 5.47 -25.13 -15.18
N ASN A 372 6.31 -24.71 -14.22
CA ASN A 372 6.19 -23.40 -13.59
C ASN A 372 6.46 -22.25 -14.58
N ALA A 373 7.49 -22.37 -15.41
CA ALA A 373 7.80 -21.36 -16.43
C ALA A 373 6.66 -21.15 -17.43
N ASN A 374 6.11 -22.26 -17.97
CA ASN A 374 4.98 -22.23 -18.89
C ASN A 374 3.75 -21.58 -18.26
N LEU A 375 3.40 -21.98 -17.02
CA LEU A 375 2.27 -21.44 -16.31
C LEU A 375 2.37 -19.92 -16.15
N HIS A 376 3.52 -19.41 -15.69
CA HIS A 376 3.71 -17.99 -15.46
C HIS A 376 3.75 -17.20 -16.77
N LEU A 377 4.58 -17.63 -17.73
CA LEU A 377 4.76 -16.91 -19.00
C LEU A 377 3.46 -16.85 -19.81
N ALA A 378 2.74 -17.96 -19.96
CA ALA A 378 1.51 -17.98 -20.75
C ALA A 378 0.39 -17.14 -20.10
N ARG A 379 0.32 -17.15 -18.77
CA ARG A 379 -0.63 -16.33 -18.00
C ARG A 379 -0.33 -14.85 -18.16
N ASP A 380 0.93 -14.44 -18.08
CA ASP A 380 1.34 -13.05 -18.19
C ASP A 380 1.17 -12.53 -19.63
N ILE A 381 1.53 -13.33 -20.65
CA ILE A 381 1.24 -13.01 -22.07
C ILE A 381 -0.26 -12.77 -22.26
N THR A 382 -1.09 -13.70 -21.77
CA THR A 382 -2.55 -13.57 -21.86
C THR A 382 -3.05 -12.30 -21.18
N ALA A 383 -2.48 -11.94 -20.04
CA ALA A 383 -2.83 -10.75 -19.28
C ALA A 383 -2.44 -9.45 -20.01
N ALA A 384 -1.22 -9.38 -20.54
CA ALA A 384 -0.72 -8.25 -21.30
C ALA A 384 -1.56 -7.97 -22.55
N LEU A 385 -1.89 -9.02 -23.32
CA LEU A 385 -2.79 -8.92 -24.47
C LEU A 385 -4.21 -8.51 -24.06
N THR A 386 -4.69 -9.00 -22.92
CA THR A 386 -5.99 -8.59 -22.35
C THR A 386 -6.02 -7.12 -21.95
N LEU A 387 -4.89 -6.57 -21.50
CA LEU A 387 -4.76 -5.15 -21.15
C LEU A 387 -4.37 -4.29 -22.37
N GLY A 388 -4.17 -4.91 -23.53
CA GLY A 388 -3.97 -4.27 -24.83
C GLY A 388 -2.56 -3.73 -25.05
N SER A 389 -1.55 -4.34 -24.44
CA SER A 389 -0.14 -4.08 -24.78
C SER A 389 0.79 -5.15 -24.21
N VAL A 390 1.73 -5.64 -25.03
CA VAL A 390 2.78 -6.57 -24.59
C VAL A 390 3.89 -5.90 -23.78
N SER A 391 4.03 -4.56 -23.83
CA SER A 391 5.04 -3.85 -23.03
C SER A 391 4.79 -3.96 -21.52
N PHE A 392 3.57 -4.29 -21.10
CA PHE A 392 3.26 -4.61 -19.70
C PHE A 392 3.99 -5.85 -19.17
N LEU A 393 4.51 -6.71 -20.04
CA LEU A 393 5.32 -7.87 -19.64
C LEU A 393 6.68 -7.47 -19.07
N GLY A 394 7.26 -6.35 -19.52
CA GLY A 394 8.59 -5.91 -19.10
C GLY A 394 8.70 -5.71 -17.58
N SER A 395 7.66 -5.13 -16.96
CA SER A 395 7.62 -4.94 -15.50
C SER A 395 7.53 -6.25 -14.70
N GLU A 396 6.98 -7.31 -15.29
CA GLU A 396 6.87 -8.62 -14.63
C GLU A 396 8.07 -9.52 -14.92
N MET A 397 8.81 -9.33 -16.03
CA MET A 397 9.96 -10.18 -16.36
C MET A 397 11.05 -10.16 -15.28
N ALA A 398 11.37 -8.99 -14.72
CA ALA A 398 12.33 -8.91 -13.61
C ALA A 398 11.87 -9.73 -12.39
N TRP A 399 10.55 -9.81 -12.17
CA TRP A 399 9.93 -10.60 -11.11
C TRP A 399 9.94 -12.09 -11.45
N THR A 400 9.58 -12.47 -12.68
CA THR A 400 9.56 -13.87 -13.15
C THR A 400 10.97 -14.46 -13.23
N GLU A 401 11.98 -13.70 -13.67
CA GLU A 401 13.38 -14.13 -13.67
C GLU A 401 13.86 -14.53 -12.28
N THR A 402 13.53 -13.71 -11.27
CA THR A 402 13.96 -13.96 -9.90
C THR A 402 13.08 -15.00 -9.19
N LEU A 403 11.79 -15.07 -9.52
CA LEU A 403 10.90 -16.12 -9.05
C LEU A 403 11.39 -17.49 -9.51
N LEU A 404 11.78 -17.62 -10.79
CA LEU A 404 12.28 -18.86 -11.34
C LEU A 404 13.62 -19.27 -10.71
N LEU A 405 14.47 -18.31 -10.32
CA LEU A 405 15.67 -18.58 -9.50
C LEU A 405 15.33 -19.18 -8.12
N ASN A 406 14.26 -18.72 -7.47
CA ASN A 406 13.81 -19.27 -6.19
C ASN A 406 13.14 -20.64 -6.32
N TYR A 407 12.58 -20.94 -7.49
CA TYR A 407 12.23 -22.31 -7.88
C TYR A 407 13.45 -23.10 -8.41
N GLU A 408 14.67 -22.70 -8.06
CA GLU A 408 15.94 -23.36 -8.41
C GLU A 408 16.28 -23.42 -9.91
N MET A 409 15.63 -22.62 -10.78
CA MET A 409 16.02 -22.51 -12.19
C MET A 409 17.18 -21.52 -12.36
N PRO A 410 18.40 -21.95 -12.75
CA PRO A 410 19.52 -21.04 -12.97
C PRO A 410 19.24 -20.07 -14.13
N PRO A 411 19.89 -18.88 -14.16
CA PRO A 411 19.66 -17.88 -15.20
C PRO A 411 19.90 -18.42 -16.62
N ASP A 412 20.88 -19.32 -16.78
CA ASP A 412 21.20 -19.95 -18.06
C ASP A 412 20.08 -20.87 -18.55
N LEU A 413 19.42 -21.62 -17.65
CA LEU A 413 18.26 -22.45 -17.98
C LEU A 413 17.06 -21.58 -18.38
N LEU A 414 16.88 -20.42 -17.74
CA LEU A 414 15.83 -19.49 -18.12
C LEU A 414 16.05 -18.91 -19.53
N ARG A 415 17.28 -18.51 -19.86
CA ARG A 415 17.64 -18.05 -21.21
C ARG A 415 17.40 -19.14 -22.25
N LEU A 416 17.77 -20.38 -21.94
CA LEU A 416 17.50 -21.54 -22.79
C LEU A 416 15.99 -21.73 -22.99
N TYR A 417 15.21 -21.73 -21.90
CA TYR A 417 13.76 -21.83 -21.94
C TYR A 417 13.12 -20.75 -22.81
N LEU A 418 13.45 -19.47 -22.59
CA LEU A 418 12.91 -18.35 -23.36
C LEU A 418 13.26 -18.45 -24.85
N THR A 419 14.48 -18.88 -25.17
CA THR A 419 14.92 -19.10 -26.56
C THR A 419 14.11 -20.20 -27.24
N VAL A 420 13.90 -21.32 -26.56
CA VAL A 420 13.11 -22.44 -27.08
C VAL A 420 11.64 -22.05 -27.22
N TYR A 421 11.08 -21.36 -26.22
CA TYR A 421 9.71 -20.86 -26.23
C TYR A 421 9.46 -19.90 -27.38
N ARG A 422 10.37 -18.94 -27.61
CA ARG A 422 10.35 -18.04 -28.77
C ARG A 422 10.31 -18.79 -30.09
N ASN A 423 11.19 -19.77 -30.28
CA ASN A 423 11.26 -20.53 -31.52
C ASN A 423 9.94 -21.30 -31.78
N ALA A 424 9.40 -21.95 -30.75
CA ALA A 424 8.11 -22.63 -30.83
C ALA A 424 6.96 -21.65 -31.13
N ALA A 425 6.90 -20.52 -30.43
CA ALA A 425 5.91 -19.48 -30.62
C ALA A 425 5.95 -18.92 -32.05
N ARG A 426 7.14 -18.62 -32.58
CA ARG A 426 7.33 -18.12 -33.95
C ARG A 426 6.82 -19.12 -34.99
N GLN A 427 7.11 -20.41 -34.82
CA GLN A 427 6.67 -21.46 -35.75
C GLN A 427 5.15 -21.67 -35.72
N ILE A 428 4.55 -21.63 -34.53
CA ILE A 428 3.15 -22.04 -34.32
C ILE A 428 2.18 -20.87 -34.51
N LEU A 429 2.53 -19.68 -34.01
CA LEU A 429 1.66 -18.49 -34.03
C LEU A 429 1.75 -17.70 -35.34
N GLN A 430 2.87 -17.80 -36.06
CA GLN A 430 3.09 -17.14 -37.35
C GLN A 430 2.75 -15.63 -37.28
N SER A 431 2.18 -15.05 -38.35
CA SER A 431 1.83 -13.62 -38.39
C SER A 431 0.69 -13.24 -37.45
N GLU A 432 -0.16 -14.18 -37.04
CA GLU A 432 -1.31 -13.93 -36.17
C GLU A 432 -0.91 -13.70 -34.70
N GLY A 433 0.30 -14.11 -34.32
CA GLY A 433 0.91 -13.84 -33.02
C GLY A 433 1.99 -12.77 -33.03
N ALA A 434 2.03 -11.88 -34.04
CA ALA A 434 3.10 -10.90 -34.20
C ALA A 434 3.45 -10.13 -32.91
N PRO A 435 2.49 -9.59 -32.12
CA PRO A 435 2.84 -8.86 -30.88
C PRO A 435 3.61 -9.71 -29.86
N ILE A 436 3.33 -11.02 -29.81
CA ILE A 436 3.97 -11.96 -28.89
C ILE A 436 5.38 -12.30 -29.39
N VAL A 437 5.50 -12.61 -30.68
CA VAL A 437 6.78 -13.00 -31.29
C VAL A 437 7.76 -11.84 -31.30
N GLU A 438 7.32 -10.63 -31.68
CA GLU A 438 8.15 -9.42 -31.67
C GLU A 438 8.67 -9.10 -30.27
N TRP A 439 7.81 -9.24 -29.25
CA TRP A 439 8.23 -9.08 -27.87
C TRP A 439 9.23 -10.16 -27.43
N LEU A 440 8.97 -11.43 -27.73
CA LEU A 440 9.88 -12.55 -27.44
C LEU A 440 11.24 -12.36 -28.12
N ASP A 441 11.25 -11.86 -29.36
CA ASP A 441 12.47 -11.54 -30.11
C ASP A 441 13.28 -10.44 -29.41
N CYS A 442 12.60 -9.37 -28.98
CA CYS A 442 13.23 -8.26 -28.27
C CYS A 442 13.96 -8.72 -26.99
N ILE A 443 13.31 -9.52 -26.14
CA ILE A 443 13.88 -9.93 -24.85
C ILE A 443 14.97 -11.01 -24.94
N THR A 444 15.05 -11.73 -26.07
CA THR A 444 16.01 -12.83 -26.26
C THR A 444 17.23 -12.42 -27.07
N ASP A 445 17.11 -11.40 -27.93
CA ASP A 445 18.22 -10.86 -28.71
C ASP A 445 19.01 -9.76 -27.95
N GLN A 446 18.45 -9.21 -26.86
CA GLN A 446 19.06 -8.12 -26.11
C GLN A 446 20.00 -8.57 -24.99
N ASN A 447 21.22 -8.04 -25.08
CA ASN A 447 22.23 -8.08 -24.02
C ASN A 447 22.28 -6.78 -23.18
N ASP A 448 21.42 -5.75 -23.39
CA ASP A 448 21.33 -4.52 -22.52
C ASP A 448 20.42 -3.36 -23.05
N ILE A 449 19.25 -3.60 -23.69
CA ILE A 449 18.35 -2.49 -24.12
C ILE A 449 16.93 -2.74 -23.55
N PRO A 450 16.14 -1.73 -23.14
CA PRO A 450 14.74 -1.96 -22.73
C PRO A 450 13.80 -2.11 -23.93
N CYS A 451 12.88 -3.08 -23.87
CA CYS A 451 11.74 -3.23 -24.77
C CYS A 451 10.56 -2.36 -24.29
N ASP A 452 10.56 -1.07 -24.61
CA ASP A 452 9.44 -0.14 -24.30
C ASP A 452 8.47 0.03 -25.47
#